data_AF-A0A9D7MNJ1-F1
#
_entry.id   AF-A0A9D7MNJ1-F1
#
_cell.length_a   1.000
_cell.length_b   1.000
_cell.length_c   1.000
_cell.angle_alpha   90.00
_cell.angle_beta   90.00
_cell.angle_gamma   90.00
#
_symmetry.space_group_name_H-M   'P 1'
#
loop_
_entity.id
_entity.type
_entity.pdbx_description
1 polymer ?
#
loop_
_entity_poly.entity_id
_entity_poly.type
_entity_poly.pdbx_seq_one_letter_code
_entity_poly.pdbx_strand_id
1 'polypeptide(L)'
;MTLFGNGQWIRTFNGAENGTDYAKDIGVDKYGDIYVTGSGDSTTDSDMDYILLKYDVMDLFNGCQNTMELQTESDEAGALAIDDSANVSITGVSPGTITGNDYATVKFDRNGNELWSKDTAVLLTEMMRHLR
;
A
#
# COMPACT_ATOMS: atom_id res chain seq x y z
N MET A 1 -33.47 -17.38 -8.13
CA MET A 1 -32.06 -17.70 -7.87
C MET A 1 -31.49 -16.56 -7.05
N THR A 2 -31.45 -16.70 -5.73
CA THR A 2 -30.93 -15.66 -4.83
C THR A 2 -29.49 -16.02 -4.47
N LEU A 3 -28.52 -15.32 -5.07
CA LEU A 3 -27.14 -15.31 -4.58
C LEU A 3 -27.10 -14.44 -3.33
N PHE A 4 -27.30 -15.05 -2.17
CA PHE A 4 -26.76 -14.45 -0.95
C PHE A 4 -25.28 -14.85 -0.93
N GLY A 5 -24.40 -13.89 -1.20
CA GLY A 5 -22.97 -14.07 -0.99
C GLY A 5 -22.75 -14.32 0.50
N ASN A 6 -22.57 -15.58 0.89
CA ASN A 6 -22.21 -15.94 2.25
C ASN A 6 -20.76 -15.52 2.47
N GLY A 7 -20.58 -14.28 2.96
CA GLY A 7 -19.27 -13.72 3.29
C GLY A 7 -18.52 -14.67 4.23
N GLN A 8 -17.31 -15.08 3.81
CA GLN A 8 -16.46 -15.99 4.60
C GLN A 8 -15.80 -15.25 5.76
N TRP A 9 -15.45 -13.98 5.56
CA TRP A 9 -14.84 -13.12 6.56
C TRP A 9 -15.06 -11.64 6.21
N ILE A 10 -14.92 -10.78 7.22
CA ILE A 10 -14.93 -9.32 7.07
C ILE A 10 -13.70 -8.78 7.79
N ARG A 11 -12.93 -7.91 7.13
CA ARG A 11 -11.83 -7.16 7.73
C ARG A 11 -12.03 -5.68 7.44
N THR A 12 -11.88 -4.87 8.47
CA THR A 12 -11.76 -3.42 8.35
C THR A 12 -10.36 -3.02 8.77
N PHE A 13 -9.88 -1.93 8.20
CA PHE A 13 -8.62 -1.30 8.56
C PHE A 13 -8.91 0.16 8.89
N ASN A 14 -8.14 0.71 9.82
CA ASN A 14 -8.19 2.11 10.23
C ASN A 14 -6.76 2.54 10.53
N GLY A 15 -6.29 3.57 9.83
CA GLY A 15 -4.93 4.07 9.94
C GLY A 15 -4.63 4.66 11.31
N ALA A 16 -3.34 4.92 11.57
CA ALA A 16 -2.84 5.37 12.87
C ALA A 16 -3.50 6.67 13.35
N GLU A 17 -3.79 7.61 12.44
CA GLU A 17 -4.38 8.91 12.76
C GLU A 17 -5.89 8.85 13.01
N ASN A 18 -6.54 7.69 12.83
CA ASN A 18 -8.02 7.57 12.82
C ASN A 18 -8.69 8.56 11.86
N GLY A 19 -7.96 8.88 10.79
CA GLY A 19 -8.30 9.79 9.73
C GLY A 19 -9.23 9.19 8.70
N THR A 20 -9.22 9.73 7.49
CA THR A 20 -9.97 9.10 6.40
C THR A 20 -9.10 8.13 5.61
N ASP A 21 -9.42 6.84 5.70
CA ASP A 21 -8.75 5.80 4.93
C ASP A 21 -9.59 5.36 3.73
N TYR A 22 -8.95 5.27 2.56
CA TYR A 22 -9.58 4.87 1.30
C TYR A 22 -8.90 3.65 0.72
N ALA A 23 -9.64 2.55 0.53
CA ALA A 23 -9.19 1.46 -0.33
C ALA A 23 -9.32 1.87 -1.81
N LYS A 24 -8.29 1.60 -2.61
CA LYS A 24 -8.20 2.02 -4.02
C LYS A 24 -8.13 0.82 -4.97
N ASP A 25 -7.36 -0.22 -4.64
CA ASP A 25 -7.21 -1.41 -5.48
C ASP A 25 -6.95 -2.68 -4.64
N ILE A 26 -7.22 -3.85 -5.24
CA ILE A 26 -7.04 -5.17 -4.62
C ILE A 26 -6.51 -6.19 -5.62
N GLY A 27 -5.58 -7.05 -5.19
CA GLY A 27 -5.06 -8.16 -5.98
C GLY A 27 -4.79 -9.40 -5.15
N VAL A 28 -4.64 -10.54 -5.83
CA VAL A 28 -4.33 -11.83 -5.20
C VAL A 28 -3.11 -12.41 -5.90
N ASP A 29 -2.10 -12.81 -5.13
CA ASP A 29 -0.91 -13.45 -5.70
C ASP A 29 -1.16 -14.93 -6.06
N LYS A 30 -0.17 -15.56 -6.71
CA LYS A 30 -0.24 -16.97 -7.10
C LYS A 30 -0.26 -17.96 -5.91
N TYR A 31 0.05 -17.49 -4.70
CA TYR A 31 0.01 -18.27 -3.48
C TYR A 31 -1.31 -18.11 -2.72
N GLY A 32 -2.16 -17.15 -3.13
CA GLY A 32 -3.46 -16.85 -2.56
C GLY A 32 -3.45 -15.67 -1.58
N ASP A 33 -2.30 -15.04 -1.33
CA ASP A 33 -2.23 -13.87 -0.45
C ASP A 33 -2.95 -12.70 -1.10
N ILE A 34 -3.73 -11.98 -0.30
CA ILE A 34 -4.56 -10.86 -0.76
C ILE A 34 -3.85 -9.56 -0.40
N TYR A 35 -3.75 -8.66 -1.37
CA TYR A 35 -3.13 -7.36 -1.23
C TYR A 35 -4.15 -6.27 -1.50
N VAL A 36 -4.30 -5.33 -0.58
CA VAL A 36 -5.17 -4.16 -0.73
C VAL A 36 -4.29 -2.93 -0.64
N THR A 37 -4.39 -2.03 -1.62
CA THR A 37 -3.75 -0.71 -1.53
C THR A 37 -4.79 0.38 -1.34
N GLY A 38 -4.36 1.46 -0.72
CA GLY A 38 -5.18 2.60 -0.40
C GLY A 38 -4.35 3.78 0.04
N SER A 39 -5.04 4.80 0.54
CA SER A 39 -4.42 5.98 1.14
C SER A 39 -5.04 6.24 2.50
N GLY A 40 -4.24 6.70 3.44
CA GLY A 40 -4.69 7.14 4.76
C GLY A 40 -3.91 8.34 5.24
N ASP A 41 -4.42 9.02 6.25
CA ASP A 41 -3.80 10.24 6.77
C ASP A 41 -2.38 9.96 7.29
N SER A 42 -1.42 10.76 6.84
CA SER A 42 -0.02 10.71 7.26
C SER A 42 0.12 11.03 8.75
N THR A 43 1.01 10.33 9.43
CA THR A 43 1.32 10.58 10.85
C THR A 43 2.29 11.74 11.06
N THR A 44 2.88 12.26 9.98
CA THR A 44 3.98 13.23 10.05
C THR A 44 3.65 14.60 9.48
N ASP A 45 2.60 14.70 8.67
CA ASP A 45 2.13 15.94 8.07
C ASP A 45 0.63 15.89 7.77
N SER A 46 0.15 16.78 6.90
CA SER A 46 -1.25 16.87 6.49
C SER A 46 -1.52 16.20 5.14
N ASP A 47 -0.62 15.34 4.66
CA ASP A 47 -0.79 14.60 3.41
C ASP A 47 -1.40 13.21 3.65
N MET A 48 -1.61 12.45 2.58
CA MET A 48 -1.96 11.04 2.66
C MET A 48 -0.77 10.16 2.29
N ASP A 49 -0.58 9.05 2.98
CA ASP A 49 0.44 8.04 2.65
C ASP A 49 -0.21 6.84 1.93
N TYR A 50 0.53 6.16 1.04
CA TYR A 50 0.12 4.85 0.56
C TYR A 50 0.06 3.88 1.72
N ILE A 51 -1.02 3.11 1.75
CA ILE A 51 -1.17 1.94 2.60
C ILE A 51 -1.13 0.70 1.69
N LEU A 52 -0.31 -0.27 2.07
CA LEU A 52 -0.44 -1.66 1.60
C LEU A 52 -0.82 -2.56 2.76
N LEU A 53 -1.95 -3.25 2.61
CA LEU A 53 -2.36 -4.33 3.48
C LEU A 53 -2.11 -5.65 2.78
N LYS A 54 -1.40 -6.56 3.45
CA LYS A 54 -1.33 -7.96 3.05
C LYS A 54 -2.13 -8.83 4.01
N TYR A 55 -3.00 -9.67 3.47
CA TYR A 55 -3.66 -10.76 4.18
C TYR A 55 -3.10 -12.10 3.70
N ASP A 56 -2.37 -12.79 4.58
CA ASP A 56 -1.85 -14.12 4.31
C ASP A 56 -2.99 -15.14 4.31
N VAL A 57 -3.09 -15.92 3.23
CA VAL A 57 -4.19 -16.86 3.05
C VAL A 57 -4.17 -18.00 4.08
N MET A 58 -2.97 -18.41 4.52
CA MET A 58 -2.81 -19.45 5.53
C MET A 58 -3.22 -18.93 6.91
N ASP A 59 -2.90 -17.68 7.22
CA ASP A 59 -3.36 -17.05 8.46
C ASP A 59 -4.88 -16.90 8.47
N LEU A 60 -5.47 -16.47 7.35
CA LEU A 60 -6.92 -16.44 7.17
C LEU A 60 -7.56 -17.82 7.41
N PHE A 61 -6.99 -18.90 6.87
CA PHE A 61 -7.48 -20.27 7.09
C PHE A 61 -7.31 -20.76 8.53
N ASN A 62 -6.26 -20.33 9.22
CA ASN A 62 -5.98 -20.70 10.61
C ASN A 62 -6.74 -19.83 11.63
N GLY A 63 -7.52 -18.85 11.16
CA GLY A 63 -8.18 -17.86 12.02
C GLY A 63 -7.23 -16.82 12.62
N CYS A 64 -5.97 -16.80 12.18
CA CYS A 64 -4.97 -15.81 12.56
C CYS A 64 -5.25 -14.49 11.82
N GLN A 65 -5.16 -13.38 12.56
CA GLN A 65 -5.56 -12.05 12.08
C GLN A 65 -4.36 -11.23 11.61
N ASN A 66 -3.29 -11.84 11.14
CA ASN A 66 -2.09 -11.08 10.77
C ASN A 66 -2.37 -10.23 9.53
N THR A 67 -2.06 -8.95 9.65
CA THR A 67 -1.99 -7.98 8.56
C THR A 67 -0.60 -7.39 8.60
N MET A 68 0.09 -7.40 7.47
CA MET A 68 1.27 -6.57 7.31
C MET A 68 0.80 -5.23 6.72
N GLU A 69 1.04 -4.18 7.48
CA GLU A 69 0.80 -2.80 7.08
C GLU A 69 2.14 -2.20 6.66
N LEU A 70 2.18 -1.62 5.47
CA LEU A 70 3.30 -0.82 5.00
C LEU A 70 2.77 0.56 4.66
N GLN A 71 3.36 1.57 5.29
CA GLN A 71 3.15 2.98 4.97
C GLN A 71 4.37 3.48 4.20
N THR A 72 4.16 4.28 3.17
CA THR A 72 5.24 4.87 2.37
C THR A 72 5.04 6.37 2.24
N GLU A 73 6.13 7.12 2.08
CA GLU A 73 6.13 8.58 1.82
C GLU A 73 5.63 8.94 0.40
N SER A 74 4.75 8.13 -0.19
CA SER A 74 4.19 8.35 -1.53
C SER A 74 2.70 8.50 -1.41
N ASP A 75 2.12 9.46 -2.13
CA ASP A 75 0.90 10.11 -1.62
C ASP A 75 -0.44 9.39 -1.92
N GLU A 76 -1.23 9.79 -2.92
CA GLU A 76 -2.51 9.12 -3.19
C GLU A 76 -2.34 7.84 -4.04
N ALA A 77 -2.61 6.67 -3.48
CA ALA A 77 -2.49 5.39 -4.17
C ALA A 77 -3.51 5.30 -5.31
N GLY A 78 -3.05 4.82 -6.47
CA GLY A 78 -3.86 4.67 -7.68
C GLY A 78 -4.17 3.22 -8.01
N ALA A 79 -3.14 2.37 -8.08
CA ALA A 79 -3.26 0.99 -8.54
C ALA A 79 -2.16 0.09 -7.97
N LEU A 80 -2.42 -1.22 -7.94
CA LEU A 80 -1.42 -2.23 -7.63
C LEU A 80 -1.27 -3.27 -8.75
N ALA A 81 -0.08 -3.82 -8.90
CA ALA A 81 0.22 -4.95 -9.78
C ALA A 81 1.08 -5.98 -9.04
N ILE A 82 0.83 -7.25 -9.30
CA ILE A 82 1.56 -8.37 -8.69
C ILE A 82 2.26 -9.14 -9.80
N ASP A 83 3.57 -9.33 -9.68
CA ASP A 83 4.35 -10.10 -10.65
C ASP A 83 4.37 -11.61 -10.35
N ASP A 84 4.91 -12.40 -11.27
CA ASP A 84 5.00 -13.87 -11.13
C ASP A 84 5.86 -14.31 -9.94
N SER A 85 6.68 -13.43 -9.36
CA SER A 85 7.46 -13.70 -8.15
C SER A 85 6.72 -13.31 -6.87
N ALA A 86 5.46 -12.86 -6.98
CA ALA A 86 4.65 -12.29 -5.90
C ALA A 86 5.26 -11.01 -5.30
N ASN A 87 6.03 -10.27 -6.09
CA ASN A 87 6.37 -8.90 -5.71
C ASN A 87 5.20 -7.99 -6.07
N VAL A 88 4.97 -6.99 -5.24
CA VAL A 88 3.86 -6.05 -5.39
C VAL A 88 4.41 -4.69 -5.77
N SER A 89 3.91 -4.12 -6.86
CA SER A 89 4.18 -2.74 -7.25
C SER A 89 2.93 -1.90 -7.04
N ILE A 90 3.09 -0.74 -6.43
CA ILE A 90 2.01 0.23 -6.17
C ILE A 90 2.41 1.52 -6.84
N THR A 91 1.48 2.15 -7.53
CA THR A 91 1.68 3.47 -8.14
C THR A 91 0.52 4.40 -7.81
N GLY A 92 0.80 5.68 -7.81
CA GLY A 92 -0.18 6.72 -7.52
C GLY A 92 0.41 8.10 -7.72
N VAL A 93 -0.27 9.08 -7.15
CA VAL A 93 0.10 10.49 -7.21
C VAL A 93 1.11 10.80 -6.11
N SER A 94 2.02 11.72 -6.38
CA SER A 94 2.81 12.38 -5.34
C SER A 94 2.88 13.90 -5.53
N PRO A 95 2.39 14.78 -4.63
CA PRO A 95 2.66 16.21 -4.61
C PRO A 95 4.14 16.57 -4.74
N GLY A 96 4.50 17.03 -5.93
CA GLY A 96 5.78 17.68 -6.17
C GLY A 96 5.88 19.03 -5.46
N THR A 97 7.05 19.32 -4.90
CA THR A 97 7.32 20.59 -4.19
C THR A 97 7.36 21.83 -5.11
N ILE A 98 7.48 21.63 -6.42
CA ILE A 98 7.66 22.70 -7.42
C ILE A 98 6.69 22.58 -8.61
N THR A 99 6.44 21.36 -9.10
CA THR A 99 5.80 21.11 -10.40
C THR A 99 4.33 20.73 -10.33
N GLY A 100 3.72 20.69 -9.15
CA GLY A 100 2.41 20.10 -8.92
C GLY A 100 2.51 18.59 -8.76
N ASN A 101 1.40 17.87 -8.94
CA ASN A 101 1.34 16.43 -8.73
C ASN A 101 2.20 15.66 -9.75
N ASP A 102 3.14 14.88 -9.23
CA ASP A 102 3.98 13.89 -9.90
C ASP A 102 3.42 12.47 -9.69
N TYR A 103 4.12 11.45 -10.16
CA TYR A 103 3.78 10.05 -9.90
C TYR A 103 4.90 9.34 -9.17
N ALA A 104 4.52 8.50 -8.21
CA ALA A 104 5.44 7.64 -7.49
C ALA A 104 5.10 6.17 -7.79
N THR A 105 6.12 5.32 -7.71
CA THR A 105 5.96 3.87 -7.74
C THR A 105 6.88 3.23 -6.74
N VAL A 106 6.35 2.34 -5.91
CA VAL A 106 7.12 1.53 -4.97
C VAL A 106 6.91 0.06 -5.28
N LYS A 107 7.95 -0.74 -5.09
CA LYS A 107 7.89 -2.20 -5.25
C LYS A 107 8.37 -2.88 -3.98
N PHE A 108 7.58 -3.83 -3.50
CA PHE A 108 7.87 -4.69 -2.36
C PHE A 108 8.03 -6.15 -2.80
N ASP A 109 8.85 -6.90 -2.07
CA ASP A 109 8.82 -8.36 -2.13
C ASP A 109 7.61 -8.92 -1.36
N ARG A 110 7.39 -10.24 -1.49
CA ARG A 110 6.26 -10.92 -0.82
C ARG A 110 6.29 -10.82 0.72
N ASN A 111 7.47 -10.58 1.30
CA ASN A 111 7.67 -10.45 2.74
C ASN A 111 7.51 -9.00 3.21
N GLY A 112 7.21 -8.07 2.31
CA GLY A 112 7.01 -6.66 2.62
C GLY A 112 8.30 -5.84 2.65
N ASN A 113 9.42 -6.39 2.20
CA ASN A 113 10.64 -5.60 2.08
C ASN A 113 10.57 -4.75 0.81
N GLU A 114 10.87 -3.46 0.93
CA GLU A 114 11.01 -2.60 -0.25
C GLU A 114 12.19 -3.09 -1.12
N LEU A 115 11.91 -3.32 -2.39
CA LEU A 115 12.91 -3.65 -3.41
C LEU A 115 13.45 -2.39 -4.08
N TRP A 116 12.57 -1.46 -4.39
CA TRP A 116 12.89 -0.12 -4.88
C TRP A 116 11.68 0.79 -4.79
N SER A 117 11.93 2.09 -4.72
CA SER A 117 10.98 3.16 -4.94
C SER A 117 11.51 4.08 -6.03
N LYS A 118 10.59 4.70 -6.76
CA LYS A 118 10.88 5.73 -7.73
C LYS A 118 9.82 6.81 -7.63
N ASP A 119 10.25 7.95 -7.17
CA ASP A 119 9.47 9.16 -7.12
C ASP A 119 10.13 10.21 -8.02
N THR A 120 9.34 10.85 -8.88
CA THR A 120 9.81 11.95 -9.72
C THR A 120 9.84 13.29 -8.98
N ALA A 121 9.14 13.41 -7.84
CA ALA A 121 9.15 14.59 -6.97
C ALA A 121 10.40 14.67 -6.07
N VAL A 122 10.96 13.53 -5.64
CA VAL A 122 12.08 13.47 -4.69
C VAL A 122 13.43 13.26 -5.40
N LEU A 123 13.76 14.14 -6.35
CA LEU A 123 15.13 14.21 -6.89
C LEU A 123 16.04 15.21 -6.14
N LEU A 124 15.53 15.95 -5.14
CA LEU A 124 16.32 16.94 -4.41
C LEU A 124 16.54 16.63 -2.91
N THR A 125 15.68 15.84 -2.26
CA THR A 125 15.74 15.64 -0.79
C THR A 125 16.61 14.44 -0.38
N GLU A 126 16.72 13.40 -1.21
CA GLU A 126 17.54 12.22 -0.88
C GLU A 126 19.05 12.47 -0.83
N MET A 127 19.55 13.57 -1.42
CA MET A 127 20.97 13.95 -1.29
C MET A 127 21.36 14.45 0.12
N MET A 128 20.40 14.70 1.02
CA MET A 128 20.67 15.20 2.38
C MET A 128 20.45 14.18 3.50
N ARG A 129 19.88 12.99 3.23
CA ARG A 129 19.54 12.02 4.30
C ARG A 129 20.69 11.06 4.69
N HIS A 130 21.87 11.18 4.06
CA HIS A 130 23.09 10.42 4.43
C HIS A 130 24.14 11.25 5.17
N LEU A 131 23.77 12.42 5.72
CA LEU A 131 24.63 13.19 6.61
C LEU A 131 23.95 13.41 7.97
N ARG A 132 23.82 12.35 8.77
CA ARG A 132 23.92 12.40 10.25
C ARG A 132 24.51 11.11 10.76
#